data_AF-A0A7K5AC65-F1
#
_entry.id   AF-A0A7K5AC65-F1
#
_cell.length_a   1.000
_cell.length_b   1.000
_cell.length_c   1.000
_cell.angle_alpha   90.00
_cell.angle_beta   90.00
_cell.angle_gamma   90.00
#
_symmetry.space_group_name_H-M   'P 1'
#
loop_
_entity.id
_entity.type
_entity.pdbx_description
1 polymer ?
#
loop_
_entity_poly.entity_id
_entity_poly.type
_entity_poly.pdbx_seq_one_letter_code
_entity_poly.pdbx_strand_id
1 'polypeptide(L)'
;QHYMKEQGAICTKLVKPKPKTGMKSAEEELAKAGWLLNLQHLTLGDRIGQGEFGDVLQGEYMGQKVAVKNIKCDVTAQAFLTETAAMTKVRHKNLVCLLGVILHNGLYIVMEFMSKGNLVNFLRTRGRALVPTQQLLLFALDVAQGMDYLESKKLVHRDLAARNILISEENVAKVSDFGLARVNPKGADTTLLPVKWTAPEALKHNKFSSKSDVWSYGILLWEAFSFGRAPYPKLSLKEVTELVEQGYRMEPPEGCPPSVYALMKSCWELEPGKRPSFKKLTEKLQKELK
;
A
#
# COMPACT_ATOMS: atom_id res chain seq x y z
N GLN A 1 -29.69 -15.32 -10.80
CA GLN A 1 -29.55 -16.73 -10.33
C GLN A 1 -30.89 -17.46 -10.28
N HIS A 2 -31.93 -16.95 -9.62
CA HIS A 2 -33.27 -17.58 -9.60
C HIS A 2 -33.83 -17.84 -11.02
N TYR A 3 -33.91 -16.80 -11.85
CA TYR A 3 -34.43 -16.89 -13.23
C TYR A 3 -33.54 -17.64 -14.24
N MET A 4 -32.35 -18.09 -13.82
CA MET A 4 -31.50 -18.98 -14.61
C MET A 4 -31.87 -20.45 -14.38
N LYS A 5 -32.42 -20.77 -13.20
CA LYS A 5 -32.85 -22.13 -12.82
C LYS A 5 -34.33 -22.34 -13.12
N GLU A 6 -35.15 -21.34 -12.84
CA GLU A 6 -36.62 -21.39 -13.00
C GLU A 6 -37.11 -20.24 -13.88
N GLN A 7 -38.13 -20.47 -14.70
CA GLN A 7 -38.63 -19.44 -15.60
C GLN A 7 -39.51 -18.42 -14.87
N GLY A 8 -40.32 -18.84 -13.91
CA GLY A 8 -41.28 -17.94 -13.24
C GLY A 8 -42.14 -17.18 -14.24
N ALA A 9 -42.25 -15.86 -14.08
CA ALA A 9 -43.09 -14.98 -14.90
C ALA A 9 -42.42 -14.41 -16.16
N ILE A 10 -41.18 -14.79 -16.48
CA ILE A 10 -40.48 -14.28 -17.69
C ILE A 10 -40.66 -15.18 -18.91
N CYS A 11 -40.48 -14.63 -20.10
CA CYS A 11 -40.75 -15.32 -21.37
C CYS A 11 -39.80 -16.51 -21.65
N THR A 12 -38.61 -16.53 -21.06
CA THR A 12 -37.67 -17.67 -21.12
C THR A 12 -36.71 -17.62 -19.94
N LYS A 13 -36.14 -18.76 -19.55
CA LYS A 13 -35.07 -18.80 -18.54
C LYS A 13 -33.87 -17.98 -19.03
N LEU A 14 -33.23 -17.26 -18.13
CA LEU A 14 -32.01 -16.54 -18.44
C LEU A 14 -30.88 -17.55 -18.72
N VAL A 15 -30.42 -17.59 -19.97
CA VAL A 15 -29.38 -18.56 -20.40
C VAL A 15 -27.99 -17.94 -20.34
N LYS A 16 -27.73 -16.93 -21.19
CA LYS A 16 -26.42 -16.29 -21.31
C LYS A 16 -26.55 -14.77 -21.19
N PRO A 17 -25.79 -14.12 -20.30
CA PRO A 17 -25.74 -12.66 -20.25
C PRO A 17 -25.26 -12.09 -21.59
N LYS A 18 -25.92 -11.04 -22.09
CA LYS A 18 -25.47 -10.34 -23.30
C LYS A 18 -24.22 -9.52 -22.99
N PRO A 19 -23.07 -9.75 -23.65
CA PRO A 19 -21.90 -8.90 -23.48
C PRO A 19 -22.19 -7.48 -23.96
N LYS A 20 -21.75 -6.45 -23.21
CA LYS A 20 -21.78 -5.06 -23.71
C LYS A 20 -20.72 -4.91 -24.80
N THR A 21 -21.12 -4.42 -25.98
CA THR A 21 -20.22 -4.14 -27.10
C THR A 21 -19.11 -3.17 -26.68
N GLY A 22 -17.85 -3.56 -26.87
CA GLY A 22 -16.67 -2.76 -26.48
C GLY A 22 -16.05 -3.12 -25.12
N MET A 23 -16.69 -3.96 -24.31
CA MET A 23 -16.13 -4.48 -23.06
C MET A 23 -15.54 -5.87 -23.32
N LYS A 24 -14.20 -6.00 -23.43
CA LYS A 24 -13.55 -7.30 -23.20
C LYS A 24 -13.80 -7.67 -21.75
N SER A 25 -14.24 -8.89 -21.46
CA SER A 25 -14.38 -9.32 -20.06
C SER A 25 -12.99 -9.22 -19.40
N ALA A 26 -12.83 -8.53 -18.26
CA ALA A 26 -11.52 -8.49 -17.61
C ALA A 26 -11.01 -9.89 -17.26
N GLU A 27 -11.91 -10.87 -17.09
CA GLU A 27 -11.54 -12.28 -16.99
C GLU A 27 -10.75 -12.76 -18.21
N GLU A 28 -11.15 -12.41 -19.43
CA GLU A 28 -10.42 -12.77 -20.65
C GLU A 28 -9.08 -12.04 -20.75
N GLU A 29 -9.01 -10.78 -20.33
CA GLU A 29 -7.75 -10.02 -20.29
C GLU A 29 -6.79 -10.60 -19.25
N LEU A 30 -7.32 -10.99 -18.10
CA LEU A 30 -6.60 -11.63 -17.00
C LEU A 30 -6.08 -13.01 -17.39
N ALA A 31 -6.91 -13.80 -18.04
CA ALA A 31 -6.54 -15.11 -18.57
C ALA A 31 -5.40 -14.98 -19.58
N LYS A 32 -5.54 -14.06 -20.55
CA LYS A 32 -4.52 -13.80 -21.57
C LYS A 32 -3.22 -13.28 -20.99
N ALA A 33 -3.29 -12.47 -19.94
CA ALA A 33 -2.13 -11.93 -19.25
C ALA A 33 -1.50 -12.91 -18.24
N GLY A 34 -2.09 -14.09 -18.04
CA GLY A 34 -1.54 -15.14 -17.17
C GLY A 34 -1.69 -14.87 -15.68
N TRP A 35 -2.61 -14.00 -15.27
CA TRP A 35 -2.80 -13.63 -13.86
C TRP A 35 -3.92 -14.42 -13.17
N LEU A 36 -4.77 -15.15 -13.91
CA LEU A 36 -5.81 -15.98 -13.30
C LEU A 36 -5.22 -17.23 -12.66
N LEU A 37 -5.54 -17.41 -11.38
CA LEU A 37 -5.22 -18.59 -10.59
C LEU A 37 -6.45 -19.49 -10.46
N ASN A 38 -6.23 -20.78 -10.24
CA ASN A 38 -7.32 -21.75 -10.08
C ASN A 38 -7.75 -21.85 -8.61
N LEU A 39 -9.02 -21.54 -8.32
CA LEU A 39 -9.59 -21.64 -6.98
C LEU A 39 -9.38 -23.02 -6.31
N GLN A 40 -9.39 -24.10 -7.09
CA GLN A 40 -9.24 -25.47 -6.55
C GLN A 40 -7.89 -25.70 -5.86
N HIS A 41 -6.89 -24.87 -6.17
CA HIS A 41 -5.57 -24.96 -5.56
C HIS A 41 -5.39 -24.00 -4.38
N LEU A 42 -6.41 -23.19 -4.06
CA LEU A 42 -6.38 -22.25 -2.94
C LEU A 42 -7.12 -22.84 -1.72
N THR A 43 -6.41 -22.94 -0.61
CA THR A 43 -7.01 -23.18 0.71
C THR A 43 -6.94 -21.90 1.52
N LEU A 44 -8.08 -21.42 2.02
CA LEU A 44 -8.16 -20.25 2.90
C LEU A 44 -7.98 -20.67 4.36
N GLY A 45 -7.25 -19.86 5.12
CA GLY A 45 -7.05 -20.02 6.55
C GLY A 45 -7.57 -18.82 7.34
N ASP A 46 -6.91 -18.52 8.45
CA ASP A 46 -7.33 -17.49 9.39
C ASP A 46 -7.26 -16.08 8.81
N ARG A 47 -8.10 -15.20 9.36
CA ARG A 47 -8.04 -13.76 9.08
C ARG A 47 -6.79 -13.16 9.72
N ILE A 48 -5.93 -12.55 8.91
CA ILE A 48 -4.67 -11.92 9.35
C ILE A 48 -4.72 -10.39 9.32
N GLY A 49 -5.75 -9.80 8.70
CA GLY A 49 -5.93 -8.36 8.67
C GLY A 49 -7.29 -7.91 8.16
N GLN A 50 -7.56 -6.62 8.31
CA GLN A 50 -8.70 -5.94 7.71
C GLN A 50 -8.19 -4.70 6.98
N GLY A 51 -8.35 -4.67 5.67
CA GLY A 51 -8.06 -3.50 4.84
C GLY A 51 -9.32 -2.68 4.57
N GLU A 52 -9.14 -1.54 3.90
CA GLU A 52 -10.23 -0.65 3.48
C GLU A 52 -11.26 -1.36 2.58
N PHE A 53 -10.81 -2.32 1.75
CA PHE A 53 -11.61 -3.01 0.74
C PHE A 53 -12.04 -4.44 1.13
N GLY A 54 -11.69 -4.89 2.34
CA GLY A 54 -12.08 -6.22 2.81
C GLY A 54 -11.06 -6.90 3.72
N ASP A 55 -11.37 -8.14 4.05
CA ASP A 55 -10.55 -8.96 4.93
C ASP A 55 -9.32 -9.49 4.18
N VAL A 56 -8.19 -9.53 4.88
CA VAL A 56 -6.98 -10.23 4.44
C VAL A 56 -6.90 -11.53 5.23
N LEU A 57 -6.88 -12.65 4.50
CA LEU A 57 -6.76 -13.99 5.04
C LEU A 57 -5.38 -14.56 4.74
N GLN A 58 -4.88 -15.41 5.62
CA GLN A 58 -3.82 -16.34 5.27
C GLN A 58 -4.41 -17.40 4.34
N GLY A 59 -3.60 -17.94 3.43
CA GLY A 59 -3.97 -19.10 2.64
C GLY A 59 -2.77 -19.92 2.22
N GLU A 60 -3.04 -20.98 1.49
CA GLU A 60 -2.06 -21.82 0.82
C GLU A 60 -2.47 -22.01 -0.63
N TYR A 61 -1.58 -21.69 -1.57
CA TYR A 61 -1.78 -21.89 -3.00
C TYR A 61 -0.72 -22.85 -3.54
N MET A 62 -1.14 -24.04 -4.01
CA MET A 62 -0.23 -25.09 -4.49
C MET A 62 0.92 -25.42 -3.52
N GLY A 63 0.64 -25.51 -2.22
CA GLY A 63 1.65 -25.80 -1.18
C GLY A 63 2.44 -24.58 -0.68
N GLN A 64 2.24 -23.40 -1.26
CA GLN A 64 2.93 -22.17 -0.85
C GLN A 64 2.03 -21.28 0.00
N LYS A 65 2.53 -20.80 1.15
CA LYS A 65 1.82 -19.81 1.97
C LYS A 65 1.62 -18.50 1.20
N VAL A 66 0.39 -17.98 1.23
CA VAL A 66 -0.03 -16.75 0.55
C VAL A 66 -0.86 -15.86 1.46
N ALA A 67 -0.92 -14.57 1.14
CA ALA A 67 -1.90 -13.65 1.69
C ALA A 67 -3.01 -13.43 0.65
N VAL A 68 -4.26 -13.46 1.08
CA VAL A 68 -5.41 -13.39 0.20
C VAL A 68 -6.34 -12.27 0.65
N LYS A 69 -6.41 -11.21 -0.16
CA LYS A 69 -7.34 -10.10 0.07
C LYS A 69 -8.63 -10.38 -0.69
N ASN A 70 -9.74 -10.49 0.04
CA ASN A 70 -11.05 -10.77 -0.53
C ASN A 70 -11.84 -9.46 -0.67
N ILE A 71 -12.16 -9.10 -1.92
CA ILE A 71 -12.97 -7.92 -2.23
C ILE A 71 -14.40 -8.41 -2.47
N LYS A 72 -15.22 -8.28 -1.41
CA LYS A 72 -16.63 -8.68 -1.38
C LYS A 72 -17.47 -7.63 -2.10
N CYS A 73 -17.51 -7.68 -3.43
CA CYS A 73 -18.38 -6.77 -4.18
C CYS A 73 -18.78 -7.35 -5.53
N ASP A 74 -20.05 -7.16 -5.92
CA ASP A 74 -20.62 -7.51 -7.24
C ASP A 74 -20.08 -6.62 -8.38
N VAL A 75 -19.10 -5.76 -8.10
CA VAL A 75 -18.44 -4.92 -9.10
C VAL A 75 -17.34 -5.73 -9.80
N THR A 76 -17.69 -6.13 -11.01
CA THR A 76 -16.86 -6.47 -12.18
C THR A 76 -15.39 -6.04 -12.13
N ALA A 77 -14.56 -6.73 -12.94
CA ALA A 77 -13.46 -6.22 -13.78
C ALA A 77 -12.80 -4.87 -13.41
N GLN A 78 -13.59 -3.81 -13.29
CA GLN A 78 -13.20 -2.46 -12.94
C GLN A 78 -12.54 -2.34 -11.55
N ALA A 79 -12.99 -3.10 -10.55
CA ALA A 79 -12.35 -3.13 -9.23
C ALA A 79 -10.93 -3.72 -9.32
N PHE A 80 -10.78 -4.83 -10.07
CA PHE A 80 -9.46 -5.38 -10.41
C PHE A 80 -8.59 -4.35 -11.16
N LEU A 81 -9.10 -3.75 -12.25
CA LEU A 81 -8.36 -2.76 -13.05
C LEU A 81 -7.93 -1.55 -12.23
N THR A 82 -8.68 -1.20 -11.18
CA THR A 82 -8.32 -0.06 -10.31
C THR A 82 -7.27 -0.46 -9.29
N GLU A 83 -7.38 -1.63 -8.65
CA GLU A 83 -6.51 -2.02 -7.53
C GLU A 83 -5.24 -2.79 -7.93
N THR A 84 -5.24 -3.47 -9.07
CA THR A 84 -4.13 -4.38 -9.44
C THR A 84 -3.38 -3.96 -10.70
N ALA A 85 -3.89 -2.97 -11.46
CA ALA A 85 -3.23 -2.52 -12.69
C ALA A 85 -1.82 -1.97 -12.44
N ALA A 86 -1.57 -1.38 -11.27
CA ALA A 86 -0.22 -1.05 -10.82
C ALA A 86 0.57 -2.32 -10.50
N MET A 87 0.02 -3.21 -9.66
CA MET A 87 0.65 -4.44 -9.18
C MET A 87 1.09 -5.39 -10.30
N THR A 88 0.30 -5.52 -11.36
CA THR A 88 0.61 -6.36 -12.54
C THR A 88 1.80 -5.85 -13.37
N LYS A 89 2.20 -4.58 -13.20
CA LYS A 89 3.29 -3.94 -13.97
C LYS A 89 4.55 -3.70 -13.16
N VAL A 90 4.52 -3.99 -11.86
CA VAL A 90 5.64 -3.76 -10.96
C VAL A 90 6.18 -5.05 -10.39
N ARG A 91 7.50 -5.17 -10.35
CA ARG A 91 8.18 -6.27 -9.67
C ARG A 91 9.48 -5.74 -9.08
N HIS A 92 9.57 -5.76 -7.76
CA HIS A 92 10.73 -5.27 -7.03
C HIS A 92 10.83 -5.99 -5.67
N LYS A 93 12.05 -6.23 -5.19
CA LYS A 93 12.29 -6.99 -3.94
C LYS A 93 11.68 -6.34 -2.69
N ASN A 94 11.49 -5.01 -2.70
CA ASN A 94 10.89 -4.24 -1.60
C ASN A 94 9.45 -3.80 -1.86
N LEU A 95 8.76 -4.43 -2.81
CA LEU A 95 7.32 -4.27 -3.02
C LEU A 95 6.66 -5.63 -2.84
N VAL A 96 5.52 -5.66 -2.15
CA VAL A 96 4.75 -6.89 -1.98
C VAL A 96 4.30 -7.39 -3.35
N CYS A 97 4.67 -8.63 -3.66
CA CYS A 97 4.43 -9.24 -4.96
C CYS A 97 3.00 -9.78 -5.09
N LEU A 98 2.32 -9.38 -6.18
CA LEU A 98 1.12 -10.05 -6.66
C LEU A 98 1.51 -11.39 -7.27
N LEU A 99 0.90 -12.47 -6.79
CA LEU A 99 1.07 -13.82 -7.36
C LEU A 99 0.00 -14.10 -8.42
N GLY A 100 -1.20 -13.56 -8.23
CA GLY A 100 -2.28 -13.65 -9.20
C GLY A 100 -3.63 -13.34 -8.56
N VAL A 101 -4.70 -13.63 -9.30
CA VAL A 101 -6.07 -13.36 -8.85
C VAL A 101 -7.02 -14.52 -9.14
N ILE A 102 -8.05 -14.64 -8.33
CA ILE A 102 -9.11 -15.64 -8.51
C ILE A 102 -10.45 -14.91 -8.58
N LEU A 103 -11.24 -15.23 -9.60
CA LEU A 103 -12.60 -14.71 -9.77
C LEU A 103 -13.58 -15.80 -9.32
N HIS A 104 -14.19 -15.63 -8.15
CA HIS A 104 -15.18 -16.56 -7.61
C HIS A 104 -16.14 -15.87 -6.65
N ASN A 105 -17.33 -15.48 -7.16
CA ASN A 105 -18.31 -14.70 -6.38
C ASN A 105 -17.70 -13.44 -5.71
N GLY A 106 -16.76 -12.81 -6.42
CA GLY A 106 -15.91 -11.74 -5.91
C GLY A 106 -14.49 -11.84 -6.50
N LEU A 107 -13.59 -11.00 -6.01
CA LEU A 107 -12.19 -10.96 -6.43
C LEU A 107 -11.27 -11.29 -5.25
N TYR A 108 -10.43 -12.31 -5.44
CA TYR A 108 -9.36 -12.68 -4.52
C TYR A 108 -8.04 -12.19 -5.11
N ILE A 109 -7.36 -11.31 -4.40
CA ILE A 109 -6.01 -10.87 -4.74
C ILE A 109 -5.03 -11.73 -3.93
N VAL A 110 -4.27 -12.58 -4.63
CA VAL A 110 -3.31 -13.51 -4.02
C VAL A 110 -1.92 -12.90 -4.09
N MET A 111 -1.31 -12.67 -2.92
CA MET A 111 -0.03 -12.01 -2.75
C MET A 111 0.95 -12.90 -1.97
N GLU A 112 2.23 -12.57 -2.04
CA GLU A 112 3.21 -13.20 -1.15
C GLU A 112 2.85 -12.99 0.33
N PHE A 113 3.08 -14.01 1.15
CA PHE A 113 2.81 -13.95 2.58
C PHE A 113 3.97 -13.32 3.34
N MET A 114 3.65 -12.33 4.19
CA MET A 114 4.61 -11.59 5.00
C MET A 114 4.46 -11.98 6.47
N SER A 115 5.24 -12.97 6.92
CA SER A 115 5.03 -13.71 8.17
C SER A 115 5.09 -12.86 9.44
N LYS A 116 5.79 -11.72 9.42
CA LYS A 116 5.96 -10.86 10.59
C LYS A 116 4.99 -9.67 10.63
N GLY A 117 4.04 -9.62 9.71
CA GLY A 117 2.97 -8.64 9.67
C GLY A 117 3.44 -7.22 9.34
N ASN A 118 2.65 -6.21 9.72
CA ASN A 118 2.98 -4.82 9.44
C ASN A 118 4.05 -4.24 10.39
N LEU A 119 4.77 -3.24 9.90
CA LEU A 119 5.90 -2.61 10.60
C LEU A 119 5.47 -1.96 11.93
N VAL A 120 4.27 -1.36 12.02
CA VAL A 120 3.79 -0.75 13.28
C VAL A 120 3.69 -1.81 14.39
N ASN A 121 3.01 -2.92 14.12
CA ASN A 121 2.85 -4.00 15.09
C ASN A 121 4.18 -4.68 15.37
N PHE A 122 5.02 -4.87 14.35
CA PHE A 122 6.36 -5.42 14.49
C PHE A 122 7.20 -4.61 15.49
N LEU A 123 7.19 -3.28 15.37
CA LEU A 123 7.96 -2.37 16.22
C LEU A 123 7.39 -2.28 17.63
N ARG A 124 6.06 -2.18 17.78
CA ARG A 124 5.41 -2.09 19.09
C ARG A 124 5.59 -3.34 19.95
N THR A 125 5.55 -4.53 19.32
CA THR A 125 5.68 -5.81 20.04
C THR A 125 7.11 -6.13 20.45
N ARG A 126 8.12 -5.58 19.74
CA ARG A 126 9.55 -5.86 19.99
C ARG A 126 10.27 -4.74 20.73
N GLY A 127 9.87 -3.49 20.46
CA GLY A 127 10.45 -2.30 21.06
C GLY A 127 11.94 -2.09 20.78
N ARG A 128 12.53 -1.13 21.49
CA ARG A 128 13.95 -0.74 21.39
C ARG A 128 14.93 -1.85 21.77
N ALA A 129 14.51 -2.76 22.65
CA ALA A 129 15.37 -3.82 23.15
C ALA A 129 15.69 -4.89 22.08
N LEU A 130 14.75 -5.15 21.17
CA LEU A 130 14.88 -6.22 20.17
C LEU A 130 15.07 -5.71 18.74
N VAL A 131 14.84 -4.42 18.48
CA VAL A 131 15.02 -3.82 17.15
C VAL A 131 16.10 -2.74 17.24
N PRO A 132 17.37 -3.06 16.90
CA PRO A 132 18.46 -2.10 16.96
C PRO A 132 18.31 -1.03 15.87
N THR A 133 18.95 0.13 16.07
CA THR A 133 18.95 1.26 15.12
C THR A 133 19.38 0.84 13.71
N GLN A 134 20.34 -0.07 13.59
CA GLN A 134 20.77 -0.61 12.30
C GLN A 134 19.61 -1.30 11.54
N GLN A 135 18.75 -2.05 12.23
CA GLN A 135 17.59 -2.69 11.60
C GLN A 135 16.54 -1.66 11.17
N LEU A 136 16.35 -0.58 11.94
CA LEU A 136 15.49 0.54 11.54
C LEU A 136 15.99 1.23 10.27
N LEU A 137 17.29 1.43 10.15
CA LEU A 137 17.93 1.97 8.95
C LEU A 137 17.77 1.03 7.75
N LEU A 138 17.87 -0.28 7.95
CA LEU A 138 17.61 -1.27 6.90
C LEU A 138 16.15 -1.23 6.44
N PHE A 139 15.17 -1.18 7.35
CA PHE A 139 13.76 -1.03 6.99
C PHE A 139 13.51 0.28 6.23
N ALA A 140 14.09 1.39 6.67
CA ALA A 140 14.01 2.67 5.97
C ALA A 140 14.58 2.56 4.54
N LEU A 141 15.77 1.96 4.39
CA LEU A 141 16.40 1.77 3.10
C LEU A 141 15.56 0.88 2.16
N ASP A 142 15.03 -0.23 2.67
CA ASP A 142 14.15 -1.13 1.93
C ASP A 142 12.92 -0.40 1.37
N VAL A 143 12.24 0.38 2.22
CA VAL A 143 11.07 1.18 1.81
C VAL A 143 11.47 2.24 0.78
N ALA A 144 12.59 2.94 0.99
CA ALA A 144 13.09 3.93 0.02
C ALA A 144 13.40 3.31 -1.35
N GLN A 145 13.98 2.10 -1.40
CA GLN A 145 14.24 1.38 -2.64
C GLN A 145 12.94 0.97 -3.36
N GLY A 146 11.94 0.49 -2.61
CA GLY A 146 10.62 0.20 -3.16
C GLY A 146 9.95 1.44 -3.77
N MET A 147 10.01 2.57 -3.05
CA MET A 147 9.43 3.83 -3.50
C MET A 147 10.20 4.49 -4.65
N ASP A 148 11.53 4.35 -4.71
CA ASP A 148 12.34 4.77 -5.86
C ASP A 148 11.93 4.02 -7.13
N TYR A 149 11.67 2.71 -7.00
CA TYR A 149 11.14 1.93 -8.10
C TYR A 149 9.75 2.43 -8.55
N LEU A 150 8.83 2.71 -7.63
CA LEU A 150 7.51 3.27 -7.98
C LEU A 150 7.63 4.66 -8.63
N GLU A 151 8.50 5.53 -8.12
CA GLU A 151 8.81 6.84 -8.70
C GLU A 151 9.31 6.69 -10.15
N SER A 152 10.22 5.74 -10.42
CA SER A 152 10.72 5.44 -11.77
C SER A 152 9.62 4.99 -12.75
N LYS A 153 8.56 4.35 -12.23
CA LYS A 153 7.38 3.92 -12.98
C LYS A 153 6.28 4.98 -13.05
N LYS A 154 6.53 6.18 -12.48
CA LYS A 154 5.57 7.28 -12.38
C LYS A 154 4.28 6.88 -11.64
N LEU A 155 4.42 5.98 -10.67
CA LEU A 155 3.34 5.54 -9.79
C LEU A 155 3.44 6.29 -8.45
N VAL A 156 2.32 6.88 -8.03
CA VAL A 156 2.21 7.59 -6.75
C VAL A 156 1.41 6.73 -5.79
N HIS A 157 1.98 6.35 -4.64
CA HIS A 157 1.39 5.45 -3.64
C HIS A 157 0.20 6.07 -2.92
N ARG A 158 0.27 7.36 -2.52
CA ARG A 158 -0.77 8.16 -1.84
C ARG A 158 -1.12 7.77 -0.40
N ASP A 159 -0.92 6.52 -0.01
CA ASP A 159 -1.09 6.06 1.37
C ASP A 159 0.18 5.39 1.96
N LEU A 160 1.34 6.03 1.81
CA LEU A 160 2.57 5.49 2.39
C LEU A 160 2.61 5.74 3.91
N ALA A 161 2.57 4.67 4.69
CA ALA A 161 2.63 4.71 6.16
C ALA A 161 3.18 3.38 6.68
N ALA A 162 3.70 3.35 7.92
CA ALA A 162 4.25 2.12 8.49
C ALA A 162 3.23 0.96 8.59
N ARG A 163 1.93 1.25 8.65
CA ARG A 163 0.87 0.22 8.61
C ARG A 163 0.78 -0.52 7.27
N ASN A 164 1.23 0.12 6.19
CA ASN A 164 1.27 -0.41 4.82
C ASN A 164 2.69 -0.89 4.44
N ILE A 165 3.55 -1.11 5.43
CA ILE A 165 4.84 -1.77 5.26
C ILE A 165 4.75 -3.13 5.93
N LEU A 166 5.02 -4.20 5.20
CA LEU A 166 5.02 -5.57 5.72
C LEU A 166 6.45 -6.10 5.87
N ILE A 167 6.66 -6.96 6.85
CA ILE A 167 7.97 -7.53 7.19
C ILE A 167 8.00 -9.02 6.90
N SER A 168 9.00 -9.46 6.12
CA SER A 168 9.20 -10.87 5.77
C SER A 168 9.83 -11.66 6.92
N GLU A 169 9.95 -12.98 6.75
CA GLU A 169 10.64 -13.84 7.71
C GLU A 169 12.10 -13.43 7.92
N GLU A 170 12.76 -12.95 6.87
CA GLU A 170 14.16 -12.53 6.87
C GLU A 170 14.34 -11.07 7.33
N ASN A 171 13.30 -10.43 7.90
CA ASN A 171 13.28 -9.02 8.26
C ASN A 171 13.56 -8.08 7.07
N VAL A 172 13.00 -8.40 5.90
CA VAL A 172 12.98 -7.47 4.75
C VAL A 172 11.68 -6.69 4.78
N ALA A 173 11.76 -5.35 4.69
CA ALA A 173 10.58 -4.51 4.59
C ALA A 173 10.10 -4.41 3.12
N LYS A 174 8.80 -4.55 2.92
CA LYS A 174 8.15 -4.38 1.62
C LYS A 174 6.94 -3.47 1.71
N VAL A 175 6.81 -2.58 0.75
CA VAL A 175 5.64 -1.68 0.62
C VAL A 175 4.45 -2.50 0.11
N SER A 176 3.31 -2.43 0.81
CA SER A 176 2.03 -3.06 0.43
C SER A 176 0.98 -2.00 0.08
N ASP A 177 -0.21 -2.43 -0.34
CA ASP A 177 -1.39 -1.57 -0.57
C ASP A 177 -1.17 -0.36 -1.50
N PHE A 178 -0.13 -0.41 -2.34
CA PHE A 178 0.05 0.48 -3.49
C PHE A 178 -0.91 0.14 -4.64
N GLY A 179 -1.92 -0.69 -4.40
CA GLY A 179 -2.97 -0.99 -5.36
C GLY A 179 -3.83 0.22 -5.74
N LEU A 180 -3.90 1.22 -4.85
CA LEU A 180 -4.50 2.53 -5.15
C LEU A 180 -3.56 3.49 -5.89
N ALA A 181 -2.34 3.06 -6.22
CA ALA A 181 -1.38 3.91 -6.89
C ALA A 181 -1.85 4.25 -8.31
N ARG A 182 -1.87 5.54 -8.63
CA ARG A 182 -2.35 6.02 -9.94
C ARG A 182 -1.25 6.73 -10.72
N VAL A 183 -1.29 6.57 -12.04
CA VAL A 183 -0.56 7.43 -12.99
C VAL A 183 -1.37 8.72 -13.19
N ASN A 184 -0.76 9.88 -12.96
CA ASN A 184 -1.38 11.22 -13.13
C ASN A 184 -2.69 11.44 -12.35
N PRO A 185 -2.61 11.82 -11.05
CA PRO A 185 -3.76 12.21 -10.22
C PRO A 185 -4.47 13.47 -10.73
N LYS A 186 -5.40 13.36 -11.67
CA LYS A 186 -6.32 14.47 -11.99
C LYS A 186 -7.74 14.01 -11.66
N GLY A 187 -8.39 14.70 -10.71
CA GLY A 187 -9.78 14.43 -10.32
C GLY A 187 -9.98 14.41 -8.80
N ALA A 188 -11.10 14.97 -8.33
CA ALA A 188 -11.51 15.00 -6.93
C ALA A 188 -12.12 13.65 -6.52
N ASP A 189 -11.32 12.79 -5.89
CA ASP A 189 -11.85 11.66 -5.11
C ASP A 189 -11.90 12.12 -3.64
N THR A 190 -13.10 12.21 -3.09
CA THR A 190 -13.37 12.51 -1.67
C THR A 190 -13.20 11.27 -0.79
N THR A 191 -12.18 10.45 -1.05
CA THR A 191 -11.78 9.36 -0.16
C THR A 191 -11.21 9.94 1.14
N LEU A 192 -11.49 9.30 2.28
CA LEU A 192 -10.91 9.67 3.57
C LEU A 192 -9.39 9.60 3.50
N LEU A 193 -8.74 10.77 3.37
CA LEU A 193 -7.28 10.84 3.30
C LEU A 193 -6.66 10.59 4.67
N PRO A 194 -5.49 9.91 4.73
CA PRO A 194 -4.74 9.68 5.97
C PRO A 194 -4.06 10.99 6.42
N VAL A 195 -4.82 11.92 6.98
CA VAL A 195 -4.42 13.34 7.22
C VAL A 195 -3.00 13.49 7.80
N LYS A 196 -2.62 12.67 8.77
CA LYS A 196 -1.30 12.76 9.42
C LYS A 196 -0.11 12.39 8.52
N TRP A 197 -0.33 11.65 7.44
CA TRP A 197 0.69 11.25 6.47
C TRP A 197 0.64 12.08 5.20
N THR A 198 -0.50 12.71 4.90
CA THR A 198 -0.70 13.44 3.65
C THR A 198 0.03 14.79 3.63
N ALA A 199 0.72 15.09 2.53
CA ALA A 199 1.38 16.37 2.33
C ALA A 199 0.39 17.55 2.25
N PRO A 200 0.75 18.77 2.65
CA PRO A 200 -0.16 19.92 2.69
C PRO A 200 -0.81 20.23 1.33
N GLU A 201 -0.04 20.17 0.25
CA GLU A 201 -0.55 20.42 -1.11
C GLU A 201 -1.52 19.32 -1.59
N ALA A 202 -1.35 18.09 -1.10
CA ALA A 202 -2.24 16.98 -1.39
C ALA A 202 -3.54 17.09 -0.58
N LEU A 203 -3.48 17.52 0.69
CA LEU A 203 -4.67 17.79 1.50
C LEU A 203 -5.51 18.96 0.95
N LYS A 204 -4.86 20.08 0.64
CA LYS A 204 -5.55 21.34 0.30
C LYS A 204 -6.00 21.42 -1.15
N HIS A 205 -5.21 20.85 -2.06
CA HIS A 205 -5.40 21.03 -3.50
C HIS A 205 -5.50 19.70 -4.24
N ASN A 206 -5.52 18.57 -3.52
CA ASN A 206 -5.58 17.23 -4.12
C ASN A 206 -4.43 16.99 -5.13
N LYS A 207 -3.28 17.64 -4.90
CA LYS A 207 -2.08 17.57 -5.76
C LYS A 207 -1.15 16.44 -5.29
N PHE A 208 -1.49 15.21 -5.65
CA PHE A 208 -0.65 14.04 -5.39
C PHE A 208 0.49 13.91 -6.40
N SER A 209 1.69 13.55 -5.93
CA SER A 209 2.89 13.35 -6.74
C SER A 209 3.90 12.46 -6.00
N SER A 210 5.01 12.07 -6.63
CA SER A 210 6.10 11.39 -5.89
C SER A 210 6.60 12.24 -4.72
N LYS A 211 6.51 13.57 -4.81
CA LYS A 211 6.88 14.49 -3.72
C LYS A 211 5.92 14.47 -2.54
N SER A 212 4.64 14.17 -2.74
CA SER A 212 3.71 13.94 -1.62
C SER A 212 3.97 12.58 -0.95
N ASP A 213 4.44 11.58 -1.71
CA ASP A 213 4.90 10.32 -1.13
C ASP A 213 6.20 10.50 -0.34
N VAL A 214 7.11 11.37 -0.78
CA VAL A 214 8.32 11.72 -0.02
C VAL A 214 7.98 12.34 1.34
N TRP A 215 6.95 13.20 1.41
CA TRP A 215 6.44 13.71 2.68
C TRP A 215 5.97 12.58 3.60
N SER A 216 5.14 11.68 3.04
CA SER A 216 4.59 10.52 3.74
C SER A 216 5.71 9.60 4.25
N TYR A 217 6.78 9.43 3.47
CA TYR A 217 7.98 8.71 3.85
C TYR A 217 8.70 9.35 5.05
N GLY A 218 8.76 10.68 5.13
CA GLY A 218 9.28 11.37 6.32
C GLY A 218 8.47 11.04 7.58
N ILE A 219 7.14 10.96 7.47
CA ILE A 219 6.26 10.56 8.58
C ILE A 219 6.50 9.09 8.94
N LEU A 220 6.63 8.21 7.95
CA LEU A 220 6.96 6.78 8.15
C LEU A 220 8.30 6.59 8.87
N LEU A 221 9.33 7.38 8.51
CA LEU A 221 10.60 7.38 9.24
C LEU A 221 10.39 7.77 10.71
N TRP A 222 9.56 8.79 10.98
CA TRP A 222 9.23 9.15 12.36
C TRP A 222 8.51 8.02 13.10
N GLU A 223 7.57 7.32 12.46
CA GLU A 223 6.94 6.12 13.02
C GLU A 223 7.97 5.04 13.34
N ALA A 224 8.89 4.75 12.42
CA ALA A 224 9.91 3.72 12.59
C ALA A 224 10.83 4.02 13.77
N PHE A 225 11.39 5.23 13.83
CA PHE A 225 12.34 5.65 14.87
C PHE A 225 11.66 5.99 16.21
N SER A 226 10.34 6.12 16.23
CA SER A 226 9.53 6.20 17.45
C SER A 226 8.93 4.85 17.88
N PHE A 227 9.31 3.75 17.21
CA PHE A 227 8.86 2.39 17.50
C PHE A 227 7.33 2.22 17.38
N GLY A 228 6.76 2.81 16.33
CA GLY A 228 5.35 2.69 15.98
C GLY A 228 4.43 3.63 16.77
N ARG A 229 4.93 4.71 17.36
CA ARG A 229 4.04 5.73 17.96
C ARG A 229 3.19 6.38 16.86
N ALA A 230 1.99 6.80 17.23
CA ALA A 230 1.14 7.55 16.31
C ALA A 230 1.76 8.94 16.04
N PRO A 231 1.87 9.37 14.76
CA PRO A 231 2.35 10.70 14.43
C PRO A 231 1.53 11.81 15.09
N TYR A 232 2.16 12.95 15.35
CA TYR A 232 1.55 14.11 15.99
C TYR A 232 0.82 13.74 17.30
N PRO A 233 1.57 13.24 18.31
CA PRO A 233 0.96 12.81 19.57
C PRO A 233 0.22 13.98 20.22
N LYS A 234 -0.97 13.70 20.76
CA LYS A 234 -1.85 14.66 21.47
C LYS A 234 -2.48 15.76 20.61
N LEU A 235 -2.26 15.77 19.29
CA LEU A 235 -2.90 16.72 18.37
C LEU A 235 -4.09 16.07 17.64
N SER A 236 -5.18 16.81 17.54
CA SER A 236 -6.33 16.51 16.68
C SER A 236 -5.98 16.68 15.20
N LEU A 237 -6.76 16.08 14.30
CA LEU A 237 -6.50 16.19 12.86
C LEU A 237 -6.58 17.64 12.35
N LYS A 238 -7.44 18.46 12.98
CA LYS A 238 -7.58 19.88 12.66
C LYS A 238 -6.32 20.64 13.05
N GLU A 239 -5.85 20.47 14.29
CA GLU A 239 -4.62 21.11 14.78
C GLU A 239 -3.39 20.70 13.97
N VAL A 240 -3.29 19.42 13.59
CA VAL A 240 -2.19 18.96 12.71
C VAL A 240 -2.17 19.73 11.41
N THR A 241 -3.32 19.88 10.76
CA THR A 241 -3.42 20.59 9.49
C THR A 241 -2.99 22.05 9.64
N GLU A 242 -3.50 22.75 10.65
CA GLU A 242 -3.21 24.16 10.91
C GLU A 242 -1.72 24.40 11.26
N LEU A 243 -1.16 23.59 12.16
CA LEU A 243 0.23 23.74 12.61
C LEU A 243 1.22 23.43 11.48
N VAL A 244 0.97 22.38 10.70
CA VAL A 244 1.86 21.99 9.59
C VAL A 244 1.91 23.09 8.53
N GLU A 245 0.78 23.74 8.23
CA GLU A 245 0.71 24.91 7.33
C GLU A 245 1.49 26.11 7.89
N GLN A 246 1.51 26.29 9.21
CA GLN A 246 2.30 27.32 9.90
C GLN A 246 3.80 26.98 10.01
N GLY A 247 4.23 25.83 9.47
CA GLY A 247 5.63 25.42 9.44
C GLY A 247 6.06 24.50 10.58
N TYR A 248 5.14 24.08 11.46
CA TYR A 248 5.45 23.12 12.52
C TYR A 248 5.93 21.79 11.94
N ARG A 249 6.95 21.19 12.55
CA ARG A 249 7.43 19.83 12.26
C ARG A 249 7.59 19.07 13.58
N MET A 250 7.33 17.77 13.56
CA MET A 250 7.47 16.93 14.75
C MET A 250 8.92 16.92 15.24
N GLU A 251 9.11 16.98 16.55
CA GLU A 251 10.39 16.81 17.21
C GLU A 251 11.02 15.43 16.90
N PRO A 252 12.37 15.31 16.94
CA PRO A 252 13.04 14.04 16.72
C PRO A 252 12.58 12.99 17.75
N PRO A 253 12.31 11.74 17.34
CA PRO A 253 12.09 10.67 18.28
C PRO A 253 13.30 10.50 19.21
N GLU A 254 13.05 10.13 20.46
CA GLU A 254 14.11 9.84 21.44
C GLU A 254 15.00 8.69 20.94
N GLY A 255 16.32 8.95 20.91
CA GLY A 255 17.34 8.03 20.40
C GLY A 255 17.50 8.06 18.87
N CYS A 256 16.78 8.92 18.15
CA CYS A 256 16.92 9.07 16.71
C CYS A 256 18.26 9.71 16.33
N PRO A 257 19.05 9.12 15.41
CA PRO A 257 20.26 9.74 14.91
C PRO A 257 19.99 11.13 14.28
N PRO A 258 20.81 12.15 14.57
CA PRO A 258 20.60 13.50 14.00
C PRO A 258 20.55 13.52 12.47
N SER A 259 21.34 12.67 11.81
CA SER A 259 21.35 12.50 10.35
C SER A 259 20.01 12.01 9.81
N VAL A 260 19.39 11.04 10.48
CA VAL A 260 18.06 10.52 10.15
C VAL A 260 17.00 11.59 10.36
N TYR A 261 17.05 12.35 11.46
CA TYR A 261 16.11 13.45 11.64
C TYR A 261 16.27 14.55 10.60
N ALA A 262 17.50 14.83 10.15
CA ALA A 262 17.75 15.75 9.05
C ALA A 262 17.12 15.23 7.72
N LEU A 263 17.11 13.91 7.49
CA LEU A 263 16.36 13.31 6.39
C LEU A 263 14.86 13.58 6.51
N MET A 264 14.26 13.32 7.69
CA MET A 264 12.84 13.58 7.95
C MET A 264 12.48 15.04 7.64
N LYS A 265 13.25 16.00 8.16
CA LYS A 265 13.04 17.42 7.88
C LYS A 265 13.12 17.75 6.39
N SER A 266 14.06 17.17 5.66
CA SER A 266 14.17 17.38 4.21
C SER A 266 12.98 16.81 3.42
N CYS A 267 12.33 15.75 3.93
CA CYS A 267 11.09 15.23 3.37
C CYS A 267 9.89 16.17 3.63
N TRP A 268 9.94 16.96 4.70
CA TRP A 268 8.86 17.86 5.12
C TRP A 268 9.05 19.32 4.69
N GLU A 269 9.85 19.58 3.65
CA GLU A 269 9.87 20.89 3.00
C GLU A 269 8.46 21.25 2.49
N LEU A 270 8.00 22.49 2.77
CA LEU A 270 6.66 22.92 2.33
C LEU A 270 6.57 22.91 0.80
N GLU A 271 7.60 23.43 0.13
CA GLU A 271 7.67 23.44 -1.32
C GLU A 271 8.02 22.03 -1.85
N PRO A 272 7.14 21.36 -2.62
CA PRO A 272 7.39 19.99 -3.07
C PRO A 272 8.68 19.82 -3.88
N GLY A 273 9.08 20.86 -4.63
CA GLY A 273 10.31 20.88 -5.42
C GLY A 273 11.61 20.82 -4.59
N LYS A 274 11.56 21.25 -3.32
CA LYS A 274 12.71 21.22 -2.40
C LYS A 274 12.89 19.85 -1.73
N ARG A 275 11.87 19.01 -1.72
CA ARG A 275 11.94 17.64 -1.17
C ARG A 275 12.87 16.78 -2.04
N PRO A 276 13.67 15.86 -1.46
CA PRO A 276 14.53 14.97 -2.22
C PRO A 276 13.72 14.02 -3.13
N SER A 277 14.39 13.36 -4.08
CA SER A 277 13.83 12.17 -4.74
C SER A 277 14.05 10.92 -3.89
N PHE A 278 13.33 9.83 -4.16
CA PHE A 278 13.57 8.58 -3.46
C PHE A 278 14.96 8.02 -3.75
N LYS A 279 15.47 8.16 -4.98
CA LYS A 279 16.87 7.87 -5.31
C LYS A 279 17.87 8.55 -4.35
N LYS A 280 17.69 9.86 -4.12
CA LYS A 280 18.58 10.64 -3.23
C LYS A 280 18.43 10.21 -1.76
N LEU A 281 17.24 9.80 -1.33
CA LEU A 281 17.01 9.26 0.01
C LEU A 281 17.73 7.92 0.19
N THR A 282 17.63 7.01 -0.80
CA THR A 282 18.34 5.73 -0.83
C THR A 282 19.85 5.92 -0.72
N GLU A 283 20.43 6.83 -1.52
CA GLU A 283 21.87 7.13 -1.50
C GLU A 283 22.34 7.66 -0.14
N LYS A 284 21.52 8.49 0.54
CA LYS A 284 21.84 8.98 1.88
C LYS A 284 21.77 7.88 2.93
N LEU A 285 20.73 7.05 2.91
CA LEU A 285 20.57 5.94 3.87
C LEU A 285 21.67 4.88 3.71
N GLN A 286 22.11 4.61 2.49
CA GLN A 286 23.24 3.72 2.24
C GLN A 286 24.56 4.25 2.82
N LYS A 287 24.73 5.58 2.91
CA LYS A 287 25.90 6.18 3.56
C LYS A 287 25.83 6.07 5.08
N GLU A 288 24.64 6.19 5.67
CA GLU A 288 24.43 6.03 7.13
C GLU A 288 24.63 4.58 7.61
N LEU A 289 24.53 3.60 6.71
CA LEU A 289 24.73 2.17 7.00
C LEU A 289 26.19 1.71 6.85
N LYS A 290 27.08 2.56 6.33
CA LYS A 290 28.52 2.29 6.21
C LYS A 290 29.27 2.78 7.43
#